data_AF-A0A1E4CPC8-F1
#
_entry.id   AF-A0A1E4CPC8-F1
#
_cell.length_a   1.000
_cell.length_b   1.000
_cell.length_c   1.000
_cell.angle_alpha   90.00
_cell.angle_beta   90.00
_cell.angle_gamma   90.00
#
_symmetry.space_group_name_H-M   'P 1'
#
loop_
_entity.id
_entity.type
_entity.pdbx_description
1 polymer ?
#
loop_
_entity_poly.entity_id
_entity_poly.type
_entity_poly.pdbx_seq_one_letter_code
_entity_poly.pdbx_strand_id
1 'polypeptide(L)' 'MTAAAPNPRTGQIPVPVDTARRPDVLLRRRTPDGHQVNAWWMIGAFVGVSIAVVGLLNLFPGGS' A
#
# COMPACT_ATOMS: atom_id res chain seq x y z
N MET A 1 47.96 -23.21 26.22
CA MET A 1 48.22 -22.23 25.15
C MET A 1 46.98 -21.34 25.08
N THR A 2 46.99 -20.17 25.71
CA THR A 2 45.82 -19.29 25.82
C THR A 2 45.91 -18.23 24.73
N ALA A 3 44.97 -18.21 23.78
CA ALA A 3 44.94 -17.19 22.73
C ALA A 3 44.52 -15.83 23.32
N ALA A 4 45.30 -14.79 23.06
CA ALA A 4 44.95 -13.42 23.45
C ALA A 4 43.70 -12.95 22.69
N ALA A 5 42.72 -12.40 23.41
CA ALA A 5 41.52 -11.83 22.80
C ALA A 5 41.87 -10.57 21.97
N PRO A 6 41.23 -10.35 20.81
CA PRO A 6 41.51 -9.19 19.97
C PRO A 6 41.15 -7.89 20.69
N ASN A 7 42.02 -6.89 20.59
CA ASN A 7 41.86 -5.57 21.21
C ASN A 7 40.63 -4.84 20.58
N PRO A 8 39.70 -4.27 21.36
CA PRO A 8 38.54 -3.55 20.81
C PRO A 8 38.99 -2.34 19.99
N ARG A 9 38.61 -2.31 18.71
CA ARG A 9 38.80 -1.15 17.83
C ARG A 9 37.56 -0.27 17.89
N THR A 10 37.69 0.94 18.41
CA THR A 10 36.69 2.00 18.32
C THR A 10 36.96 2.86 17.08
N GLY A 11 35.96 3.06 16.22
CA GLY A 11 36.06 3.80 14.96
C GLY A 11 34.74 3.78 14.18
N GLN A 12 34.63 4.59 13.12
CA GLN A 12 33.46 4.56 12.22
C GLN A 12 33.51 3.28 11.37
N ILE A 13 32.64 2.32 11.71
CA ILE A 13 32.46 1.11 10.93
C ILE A 13 31.40 1.42 9.88
N PRO A 14 31.63 1.15 8.58
CA PRO A 14 30.58 1.24 7.57
C PRO A 14 29.44 0.31 7.97
N VAL A 15 28.32 0.86 8.42
CA VAL A 15 27.12 0.08 8.74
C VAL A 15 26.38 -0.13 7.42
N PRO A 16 26.22 -1.37 6.94
CA PRO A 16 25.40 -1.64 5.77
C PRO A 16 23.99 -1.13 6.02
N VAL A 17 23.47 -0.30 5.10
CA VAL A 17 22.09 0.18 5.17
C VAL A 17 21.18 -0.99 4.80
N ASP A 18 20.71 -1.70 5.82
CA ASP A 18 19.75 -2.78 5.67
C ASP A 18 18.35 -2.19 5.41
N THR A 19 17.85 -2.41 4.19
CA THR A 19 16.52 -1.94 3.78
C THR A 19 15.40 -2.59 4.61
N ALA A 20 15.62 -3.78 5.17
CA ALA A 20 14.66 -4.44 6.07
C ALA A 20 14.63 -3.83 7.48
N ARG A 21 15.66 -3.08 7.90
CA ARG A 21 15.71 -2.38 9.19
C ARG A 21 15.11 -0.97 9.16
N ARG A 22 14.60 -0.55 8.01
CA ARG A 22 13.97 0.76 7.86
C ARG A 22 12.64 0.82 8.62
N PRO A 23 12.42 1.82 9.49
CA PRO A 23 11.24 1.88 10.35
C PRO A 23 9.93 1.99 9.55
N ASP A 24 9.95 2.62 8.37
CA ASP A 24 8.82 2.71 7.44
C ASP A 24 8.43 1.36 6.83
N VAL A 25 9.38 0.44 6.66
CA VAL A 25 9.13 -0.89 6.08
C VAL A 25 8.47 -1.83 7.09
N LEU A 26 8.70 -1.65 8.39
CA LEU A 26 8.16 -2.52 9.45
C LEU A 26 6.63 -2.50 9.50
N LEU A 27 6.02 -1.35 9.18
CA LEU A 27 4.56 -1.17 9.20
C LEU A 27 3.94 -1.12 7.80
N ARG A 28 4.75 -1.01 6.75
CA ARG A 28 4.26 -0.98 5.38
C ARG A 28 3.83 -2.37 4.93
N ARG A 29 2.52 -2.58 4.83
CA ARG A 29 1.94 -3.73 4.14
C ARG A 29 2.32 -3.66 2.65
N ARG A 30 3.06 -4.66 2.16
CA ARG A 30 3.34 -4.79 0.73
C ARG A 30 2.17 -5.49 0.05
N THR A 31 1.64 -4.87 -0.99
CA THR A 31 0.76 -5.54 -1.92
C THR A 31 1.57 -6.62 -2.66
N PRO A 32 1.03 -7.83 -2.85
CA PRO A 32 1.72 -8.88 -3.61
C PRO A 32 2.09 -8.39 -5.02
N ASP A 33 3.24 -8.82 -5.52
CA ASP A 33 3.62 -8.55 -6.90
C ASP A 33 2.57 -9.18 -7.85
N GLY A 34 2.18 -8.42 -8.87
CA GLY A 34 1.13 -8.84 -9.81
C GLY A 34 -0.31 -8.74 -9.28
N HIS A 35 -0.54 -8.13 -8.11
CA HIS A 35 -1.90 -7.88 -7.63
C HIS A 35 -2.61 -6.87 -8.55
N GLN A 36 -3.55 -7.37 -9.35
CA GLN A 36 -4.37 -6.53 -10.22
C GLN A 36 -5.67 -6.14 -9.51
N VAL A 37 -6.03 -4.87 -9.63
CA VAL A 37 -7.33 -4.39 -9.17
C VAL A 37 -8.40 -4.92 -10.13
N ASN A 38 -9.48 -5.49 -9.59
CA ASN A 38 -10.58 -5.96 -10.42
C ASN A 38 -11.31 -4.78 -11.08
N ALA A 39 -11.18 -4.65 -12.40
CA ALA A 39 -11.79 -3.57 -13.18
C ALA A 39 -13.32 -3.53 -13.11
N TRP A 40 -13.98 -4.68 -12.90
CA TRP A 40 -15.44 -4.74 -12.79
C TRP A 40 -15.99 -3.97 -11.59
N TRP A 41 -15.20 -3.77 -10.53
CA TRP A 41 -15.59 -2.91 -9.42
C TRP A 41 -15.73 -1.45 -9.84
N MET A 42 -14.80 -0.93 -10.66
CA MET A 42 -14.88 0.45 -11.17
C MET A 42 -16.02 0.61 -12.15
N ILE A 43 -16.22 -0.37 -13.04
CA ILE A 43 -17.32 -0.38 -14.01
C ILE A 43 -18.67 -0.43 -13.27
N GLY A 44 -18.81 -1.32 -12.30
CA GLY A 44 -20.02 -1.44 -11.49
C GLY A 44 -20.33 -0.18 -10.68
N ALA A 45 -19.30 0.44 -10.08
CA ALA A 45 -19.46 1.70 -9.37
C ALA A 45 -19.94 2.83 -10.29
N PHE A 46 -19.35 2.96 -11.48
CA PHE A 46 -19.78 3.94 -12.46
C PHE A 46 -21.24 3.72 -12.88
N VAL A 47 -21.58 2.51 -13.33
CA VAL A 47 -22.93 2.17 -13.80
C VAL A 47 -23.95 2.36 -12.68
N GLY A 48 -23.66 1.91 -11.46
CA GLY A 48 -24.55 2.04 -10.31
C GLY A 48 -24.82 3.49 -9.93
N VAL A 49 -23.79 4.34 -9.88
CA VAL A 49 -23.94 5.77 -9.58
C VAL A 49 -24.71 6.47 -10.71
N SER A 50 -24.40 6.19 -11.97
CA SER A 50 -25.13 6.78 -13.10
C SER A 50 -26.61 6.42 -13.08
N ILE A 51 -26.96 5.15 -12.87
CA ILE A 51 -28.37 4.72 -12.74
C ILE A 51 -29.03 5.40 -11.54
N ALA A 52 -28.34 5.50 -10.40
CA ALA A 52 -28.88 6.16 -9.21
C ALA A 52 -29.19 7.64 -9.47
N VAL A 53 -28.27 8.38 -10.11
CA VAL A 53 -28.49 9.79 -10.47
C VAL A 53 -29.65 9.94 -11.44
N VAL A 54 -29.67 9.15 -12.52
CA VAL A 54 -30.77 9.19 -13.49
C VAL A 54 -32.09 8.84 -12.81
N GLY A 55 -32.14 7.77 -12.02
CA GLY A 55 -33.33 7.37 -11.28
C GLY A 55 -33.83 8.45 -10.32
N LEU A 56 -32.92 9.12 -9.61
CA LEU A 56 -33.27 10.21 -8.70
C LEU A 56 -33.85 11.42 -9.46
N LEU A 57 -33.25 11.79 -10.60
CA LEU A 57 -33.76 12.89 -11.42
C LEU A 57 -35.12 12.57 -12.06
N ASN A 58 -35.43 11.30 -12.29
CA ASN A 58 -36.69 10.84 -12.88
C ASN A 58 -37.76 10.48 -11.85
N LEU A 59 -37.49 10.65 -10.54
CA LEU A 59 -38.42 10.27 -9.47
C LEU A 59 -39.67 11.15 -9.41
N PHE A 60 -39.64 12.34 -10.04
CA PHE A 60 -40.79 13.22 -10.21
C PHE A 60 -41.13 13.34 -11.70
N PRO A 61 -42.15 12.65 -12.22
CA PRO A 61 -42.66 12.93 -13.55
C PRO A 61 -43.14 14.38 -13.59
N GLY A 62 -42.68 15.15 -14.57
CA GLY A 62 -43.11 16.53 -14.76
C GLY A 62 -44.63 16.61 -14.77
N GLY A 63 -45.20 17.36 -13.82
CA GLY A 63 -46.64 17.49 -13.66
C GLY A 63 -47.28 18.02 -14.93
N SER A 64 -48.04 17.15 -15.59
CA SER A 64 -49.09 17.52 -16.54
C SER A 64 -50.36 17.88 -15.78
#